data_AF-F8E931-F1
#
_entry.id   AF-F8E931-F1
#
_cell.length_a   1.000
_cell.length_b   1.000
_cell.length_c   1.000
_cell.angle_alpha   90.00
_cell.angle_beta   90.00
_cell.angle_gamma   90.00
#
_symmetry.space_group_name_H-M   'P 1'
#
loop_
_entity.id
_entity.type
_entity.pdbx_description
1 polymer ?
#
loop_
_entity_poly.entity_id
_entity_poly.type
_entity_poly.pdbx_seq_one_letter_code
_entity_poly.pdbx_strand_id
1 'polypeptide(L)'
;MKSVSYAINNILDACNKEDGLWIGNTRKGIEVSEKKEIENLFDLIISGNTILDNILILEIEEPCFSRKFIANYWSDLNLKKFFQKRNSQKTLLLCNGQSLQDIYIGLKGSYDKQELYFNVISSSSQNSKTTNKFKFLPYPYIEKTGVWIKAKDLINSEVNPDKIIKKIGNKIPENVISKKYDLIKANIQSFINEFSIKKNAHIKIINVNN
;
A
#
# COMPACT_ATOMS: atom_id res chain seq x y z
N MET A 1 8.78 3.12 25.40
CA MET A 1 7.96 3.30 24.19
C MET A 1 8.57 4.38 23.31
N LYS A 2 8.81 4.10 22.03
CA LYS A 2 9.43 5.01 21.05
C LYS A 2 8.44 5.34 19.94
N SER A 3 8.25 6.62 19.61
CA SER A 3 7.43 7.05 18.47
C SER A 3 8.31 7.43 17.28
N VAL A 4 8.02 6.91 16.10
CA VAL A 4 8.77 7.18 14.86
C VAL A 4 7.82 7.28 13.68
N SER A 5 8.11 8.18 12.75
CA SER A 5 7.37 8.30 11.49
C SER A 5 8.18 7.77 10.32
N TYR A 6 7.55 6.97 9.47
CA TYR A 6 8.15 6.39 8.26
C TYR A 6 7.31 6.72 7.02
N ALA A 7 7.96 6.68 5.86
CA ALA A 7 7.24 6.60 4.59
C ALA A 7 6.60 5.21 4.45
N ILE A 8 5.43 5.14 3.82
CA ILE A 8 4.70 3.88 3.62
C ILE A 8 5.60 2.84 2.94
N ASN A 9 6.28 3.21 1.85
CA ASN A 9 7.15 2.28 1.13
C ASN A 9 8.22 1.63 2.02
N ASN A 10 8.83 2.41 2.93
CA ASN A 10 9.85 1.90 3.85
C ASN A 10 9.28 0.85 4.82
N ILE A 11 8.02 1.02 5.26
CA ILE A 11 7.34 0.03 6.09
C ILE A 11 7.06 -1.23 5.28
N LEU A 12 6.54 -1.09 4.06
CA LEU A 12 6.23 -2.23 3.19
C LEU A 12 7.47 -3.04 2.84
N ASP A 13 8.62 -2.39 2.67
CA ASP A 13 9.90 -3.06 2.44
C ASP A 13 10.44 -3.76 3.69
N ALA A 14 9.97 -3.41 4.89
CA ALA A 14 10.28 -4.15 6.11
C ALA A 14 9.37 -5.38 6.31
N CYS A 15 8.18 -5.39 5.71
CA CYS A 15 7.23 -6.50 5.84
C CYS A 15 7.83 -7.83 5.34
N ASN A 16 7.66 -8.89 6.12
CA ASN A 16 8.12 -10.26 5.83
C ASN A 16 9.65 -10.43 5.69
N LYS A 17 10.48 -9.42 6.02
CA LYS A 17 11.94 -9.60 6.14
C LYS A 17 12.30 -10.38 7.39
N GLU A 18 13.46 -11.02 7.42
CA GLU A 18 13.89 -11.88 8.53
C GLU A 18 13.90 -11.14 9.88
N ASP A 19 14.55 -9.98 9.97
CA ASP A 19 14.48 -9.09 11.16
C ASP A 19 13.48 -7.94 10.98
N GLY A 20 12.46 -8.21 10.15
CA GLY A 20 11.49 -7.22 9.68
C GLY A 20 10.20 -7.15 10.46
N LEU A 21 9.20 -6.59 9.78
CA LEU A 21 7.84 -6.44 10.28
C LEU A 21 6.98 -7.66 9.92
N TRP A 22 6.33 -8.22 10.93
CA TRP A 22 5.42 -9.36 10.85
C TRP A 22 4.12 -9.02 11.56
N ILE A 23 3.07 -9.79 11.32
CA ILE A 23 1.78 -9.58 11.99
C ILE A 23 1.75 -10.41 13.28
N GLY A 24 1.53 -9.74 14.40
CA GLY A 24 1.42 -10.38 15.71
C GLY A 24 0.15 -11.24 15.82
N ASN A 25 0.21 -12.26 16.69
CA ASN A 25 -0.95 -13.07 17.03
C ASN A 25 -1.86 -12.33 18.02
N THR A 26 -2.68 -11.41 17.53
CA THR A 26 -3.66 -10.70 18.35
C THR A 26 -4.97 -11.51 18.44
N ARG A 27 -5.76 -11.31 19.50
CA ARG A 27 -6.97 -12.11 19.77
C ARG A 27 -7.99 -12.14 18.61
N LYS A 28 -8.10 -11.05 17.85
CA LYS A 28 -8.94 -10.96 16.65
C LYS A 28 -8.19 -11.24 15.35
N GLY A 29 -6.86 -11.24 15.38
CA GLY A 29 -6.03 -11.19 14.18
C GLY A 29 -6.12 -9.84 13.47
N ILE A 30 -5.23 -9.62 12.50
CA ILE A 30 -5.37 -8.53 11.52
C ILE A 30 -6.08 -9.11 10.31
N GLU A 31 -7.32 -8.66 10.10
CA GLU A 31 -8.18 -9.03 8.98
C GLU A 31 -7.82 -8.25 7.71
N VAL A 32 -8.52 -8.53 6.62
CA VAL A 32 -8.40 -7.82 5.34
C VAL A 32 -9.73 -7.13 5.09
N SER A 33 -9.69 -5.83 4.79
CA SER A 33 -10.90 -5.05 4.54
C SER A 33 -11.59 -5.47 3.24
N GLU A 34 -12.84 -5.06 3.05
CA GLU A 34 -13.48 -5.26 1.76
C GLU A 34 -12.78 -4.44 0.67
N LYS A 35 -12.81 -4.94 -0.56
CA LYS A 35 -12.17 -4.31 -1.72
C LYS A 35 -12.46 -2.80 -1.82
N LYS A 36 -13.70 -2.38 -1.59
CA LYS A 36 -14.10 -0.96 -1.70
C LYS A 36 -13.52 -0.10 -0.59
N GLU A 37 -13.36 -0.65 0.61
CA GLU A 37 -12.75 0.03 1.75
C GLU A 37 -11.26 0.25 1.49
N ILE A 38 -10.58 -0.74 0.89
CA ILE A 38 -9.19 -0.59 0.47
C ILE A 38 -9.08 0.51 -0.61
N GLU A 39 -9.96 0.55 -1.62
CA GLU A 39 -9.94 1.64 -2.61
C GLU A 39 -10.09 3.02 -1.95
N ASN A 40 -11.04 3.16 -1.01
CA ASN A 40 -11.27 4.40 -0.27
C ASN A 40 -10.07 4.77 0.62
N LEU A 41 -9.40 3.79 1.23
CA LEU A 41 -8.18 3.99 2.02
C LEU A 41 -7.09 4.67 1.17
N PHE A 42 -6.88 4.20 -0.06
CA PHE A 42 -5.89 4.81 -0.96
C PHE A 42 -6.31 6.21 -1.42
N ASP A 43 -7.60 6.45 -1.68
CA ASP A 43 -8.13 7.78 -2.00
C ASP A 43 -7.93 8.79 -0.86
N LEU A 44 -8.03 8.34 0.39
CA LEU A 44 -7.78 9.17 1.55
C LEU A 44 -6.28 9.46 1.72
N ILE A 45 -5.39 8.48 1.54
CA ILE A 45 -3.92 8.65 1.62
C ILE A 45 -3.45 9.67 0.58
N ILE A 46 -3.84 9.50 -0.69
CA ILE A 46 -3.43 10.42 -1.77
C ILE A 46 -3.97 11.84 -1.58
N SER A 47 -5.07 12.00 -0.84
CA SER A 47 -5.64 13.31 -0.49
C SER A 47 -4.92 13.97 0.68
N GLY A 48 -3.88 13.34 1.23
CA GLY A 48 -3.06 13.87 2.31
C GLY A 48 -3.65 13.64 3.71
N ASN A 49 -4.74 12.88 3.84
CA ASN A 49 -5.30 12.53 5.14
C ASN A 49 -4.42 11.48 5.82
N THR A 50 -4.06 11.73 7.08
CA THR A 50 -3.29 10.77 7.88
C THR A 50 -4.22 9.67 8.41
N ILE A 51 -4.05 8.46 7.90
CA ILE A 51 -4.83 7.27 8.32
C ILE A 51 -3.96 6.27 9.07
N LEU A 52 -2.64 6.38 8.93
CA LEU A 52 -1.66 5.49 9.55
C LEU A 52 -1.17 6.06 10.88
N ASP A 53 -2.11 6.52 11.70
CA ASP A 53 -1.86 7.02 13.05
C ASP A 53 -2.00 5.89 14.07
N ASN A 54 -1.12 5.90 15.09
CA ASN A 54 -1.15 4.95 16.20
C ASN A 54 -0.95 3.47 15.82
N ILE A 55 -0.15 3.21 14.78
CA ILE A 55 0.31 1.85 14.52
C ILE A 55 1.19 1.41 15.69
N LEU A 56 0.87 0.27 16.29
CA LEU A 56 1.55 -0.32 17.42
C LEU A 56 2.36 -1.51 16.95
N ILE A 57 3.65 -1.46 17.25
CA ILE A 57 4.60 -2.53 16.97
C ILE A 57 5.23 -2.97 18.27
N LEU A 58 5.23 -4.27 18.52
CA LEU A 58 6.03 -4.89 19.58
C LEU A 58 7.37 -5.32 19.00
N GLU A 59 8.44 -4.98 19.70
CA GLU A 59 9.78 -5.48 19.44
C GLU A 59 10.07 -6.62 20.41
N ILE A 60 10.33 -7.79 19.87
CA ILE A 60 10.54 -9.04 20.62
C ILE A 60 11.86 -9.67 20.15
N GLU A 61 12.70 -10.07 21.09
CA GLU A 61 13.99 -10.75 20.83
C GLU A 61 13.95 -12.25 21.12
N GLU A 62 12.78 -12.75 21.53
CA GLU A 62 12.51 -14.15 21.81
C GLU A 62 11.73 -14.85 20.67
N PRO A 63 11.81 -16.18 20.57
CA PRO A 63 11.00 -16.93 19.62
C PRO A 63 9.50 -16.67 19.77
N CYS A 64 8.83 -16.30 18.69
CA CYS A 64 7.40 -15.96 18.71
C CYS A 64 6.64 -16.56 17.53
N PHE A 65 5.31 -16.63 17.64
CA PHE A 65 4.44 -16.95 16.50
C PHE A 65 3.98 -15.67 15.84
N SER A 66 4.11 -15.61 14.52
CA SER A 66 3.72 -14.45 13.73
C SER A 66 3.12 -14.87 12.40
N ARG A 67 2.30 -14.00 11.81
CA ARG A 67 1.72 -14.18 10.48
C ARG A 67 2.49 -13.35 9.45
N LYS A 68 2.67 -13.92 8.26
CA LYS A 68 3.14 -13.14 7.10
C LYS A 68 2.10 -12.10 6.66
N PHE A 69 2.56 -10.95 6.22
CA PHE A 69 1.73 -10.08 5.37
C PHE A 69 1.40 -10.81 4.07
N ILE A 70 0.14 -10.78 3.67
CA ILE A 70 -0.34 -11.45 2.46
C ILE A 70 -0.42 -10.44 1.33
N ALA A 71 0.29 -10.66 0.23
CA ALA A 71 0.19 -9.81 -0.96
C ALA A 71 -1.03 -10.17 -1.82
N ASN A 72 -1.33 -11.46 -1.97
CA ASN A 72 -2.42 -11.96 -2.80
C ASN A 72 -3.53 -12.52 -1.91
N TYR A 73 -4.63 -11.79 -1.80
CA TYR A 73 -5.79 -12.15 -1.00
C TYR A 73 -6.93 -12.65 -1.89
N TRP A 74 -7.71 -13.59 -1.39
CA TRP A 74 -9.02 -13.95 -1.92
C TRP A 74 -9.98 -14.23 -0.78
N SER A 75 -11.28 -14.04 -1.01
CA SER A 75 -12.33 -14.11 0.03
C SER A 75 -12.32 -15.38 0.88
N ASP A 76 -12.04 -16.54 0.28
CA ASP A 76 -11.99 -17.84 1.00
C ASP A 76 -10.61 -18.16 1.62
N LEU A 77 -9.70 -17.19 1.68
CA LEU A 77 -8.35 -17.42 2.16
C LEU A 77 -8.32 -17.58 3.69
N ASN A 78 -7.95 -18.77 4.16
CA ASN A 78 -7.73 -19.00 5.59
C ASN A 78 -6.40 -18.37 6.07
N LEU A 79 -6.48 -17.15 6.60
CA LEU A 79 -5.33 -16.39 7.11
C LEU A 79 -4.55 -17.10 8.23
N LYS A 80 -5.18 -18.03 8.97
CA LYS A 80 -4.52 -18.78 10.05
C LYS A 80 -3.41 -19.70 9.54
N LYS A 81 -3.47 -20.12 8.29
CA LYS A 81 -2.45 -20.99 7.67
C LYS A 81 -1.10 -20.30 7.44
N PHE A 82 -1.04 -18.97 7.58
CA PHE A 82 0.18 -18.19 7.35
C PHE A 82 0.91 -17.83 8.65
N PHE A 83 0.47 -18.36 9.79
CA PHE A 83 1.23 -18.28 11.02
C PHE A 83 2.42 -19.23 10.98
N GLN A 84 3.57 -18.74 11.40
CA GLN A 84 4.80 -19.49 11.50
C GLN A 84 5.56 -19.09 12.77
N LYS A 85 6.29 -20.06 13.32
CA LYS A 85 7.26 -19.78 14.38
C LYS A 85 8.41 -18.96 13.79
N ARG A 86 8.85 -17.94 14.52
CA ARG A 86 10.04 -17.15 14.25
C ARG A 86 11.04 -17.39 15.36
N ASN A 87 12.31 -17.54 14.98
CA ASN A 87 13.44 -17.69 15.89
C ASN A 87 14.50 -16.61 15.62
N SER A 88 14.14 -15.47 15.01
CA SER A 88 15.11 -14.40 14.73
C SER A 88 15.49 -13.69 16.03
N GLN A 89 16.68 -13.10 16.05
CA GLN A 89 17.18 -12.33 17.20
C GLN A 89 16.31 -11.11 17.51
N LYS A 90 15.58 -10.60 16.50
CA LYS A 90 14.67 -9.47 16.66
C LYS A 90 13.52 -9.58 15.66
N THR A 91 12.28 -9.56 16.14
CA THR A 91 11.07 -9.53 15.33
C THR A 91 10.22 -8.33 15.72
N LEU A 92 9.77 -7.57 14.72
CA LEU A 92 8.76 -6.52 14.91
C LEU A 92 7.38 -7.10 14.62
N LEU A 93 6.48 -7.07 15.60
CA LEU A 93 5.11 -7.56 15.49
C LEU A 93 4.11 -6.41 15.43
N LEU A 94 3.40 -6.31 14.32
CA LEU A 94 2.26 -5.43 14.14
C LEU A 94 1.09 -5.92 14.99
N CYS A 95 0.63 -5.11 15.94
CA CYS A 95 -0.45 -5.44 16.86
C CYS A 95 -1.82 -4.89 16.43
N ASN A 96 -1.83 -3.79 15.68
CA ASN A 96 -3.03 -3.18 15.13
C ASN A 96 -2.72 -2.59 13.73
N GLY A 97 -3.73 -2.12 13.01
CA GLY A 97 -3.53 -1.51 11.70
C GLY A 97 -3.79 -2.47 10.55
N GLN A 98 -5.05 -2.90 10.42
CA GLN A 98 -5.61 -3.54 9.23
C GLN A 98 -5.23 -2.80 7.94
N SER A 99 -5.20 -1.47 7.99
CA SER A 99 -4.77 -0.60 6.89
C SER A 99 -3.38 -0.97 6.33
N LEU A 100 -2.42 -1.44 7.14
CA LEU A 100 -1.11 -1.84 6.60
C LEU A 100 -1.19 -3.14 5.79
N GLN A 101 -2.01 -4.11 6.21
CA GLN A 101 -2.25 -5.32 5.44
C GLN A 101 -3.00 -5.00 4.13
N ASP A 102 -3.96 -4.09 4.16
CA ASP A 102 -4.69 -3.62 2.98
C ASP A 102 -3.80 -2.86 1.99
N ILE A 103 -2.95 -1.95 2.49
CA ILE A 103 -1.95 -1.25 1.68
C ILE A 103 -0.97 -2.25 1.07
N TYR A 104 -0.54 -3.25 1.85
CA TYR A 104 0.37 -4.29 1.36
C TYR A 104 -0.27 -5.08 0.20
N ILE A 105 -1.55 -5.42 0.29
CA ILE A 105 -2.30 -6.05 -0.82
C ILE A 105 -2.31 -5.12 -2.05
N GLY A 106 -2.71 -3.86 -1.86
CA GLY A 106 -2.85 -2.89 -2.96
C GLY A 106 -1.53 -2.57 -3.68
N LEU A 107 -0.41 -2.55 -2.97
CA LEU A 107 0.90 -2.14 -3.51
C LEU A 107 1.86 -3.29 -3.82
N LYS A 108 1.64 -4.49 -3.29
CA LYS A 108 2.54 -5.64 -3.51
C LYS A 108 1.85 -6.86 -4.13
N GLY A 109 0.52 -6.88 -4.27
CA GLY A 109 -0.17 -8.01 -4.88
C GLY A 109 -1.57 -7.70 -5.43
N SER A 110 -2.56 -8.49 -5.01
CA SER A 110 -3.90 -8.52 -5.61
C SER A 110 -4.99 -8.91 -4.62
N TYR A 111 -6.21 -8.47 -4.91
CA TYR A 111 -7.45 -8.86 -4.21
C TYR A 111 -8.34 -9.60 -5.20
N ASP A 112 -8.67 -10.86 -4.93
CA ASP A 112 -9.43 -11.75 -5.84
C ASP A 112 -8.86 -11.74 -7.27
N LYS A 113 -7.53 -11.83 -7.38
CA LYS A 113 -6.76 -11.77 -8.65
C LYS A 113 -6.87 -10.43 -9.41
N GLN A 114 -7.44 -9.40 -8.80
CA GLN A 114 -7.50 -8.05 -9.34
C GLN A 114 -6.41 -7.21 -8.68
N GLU A 115 -5.74 -6.36 -9.45
CA GLU A 115 -4.67 -5.50 -8.94
C GLU A 115 -5.20 -4.09 -8.76
N LEU A 116 -4.60 -3.31 -7.85
CA LEU A 116 -4.98 -1.93 -7.62
C LEU A 116 -4.40 -1.03 -8.72
N TYR A 117 -5.26 -0.25 -9.36
CA TYR A 117 -4.88 0.75 -10.35
C TYR A 117 -5.15 2.15 -9.84
N PHE A 118 -4.29 3.09 -10.23
CA PHE A 118 -4.40 4.51 -10.02
C PHE A 118 -4.77 5.21 -11.33
N ASN A 119 -5.79 6.07 -11.29
CA ASN A 119 -6.22 6.88 -12.42
C ASN A 119 -5.37 8.15 -12.52
N VAL A 120 -4.42 8.18 -13.46
CA VAL A 120 -3.47 9.30 -13.59
C VAL A 120 -4.09 10.58 -14.16
N ILE A 121 -5.31 10.55 -14.67
CA ILE A 121 -6.02 11.75 -15.14
C ILE A 121 -7.16 12.16 -14.21
N SER A 122 -7.27 11.56 -13.01
CA SER A 122 -8.28 11.97 -12.05
C SER A 122 -8.08 13.43 -11.66
N SER A 123 -9.14 14.24 -11.74
CA SER A 123 -9.11 15.62 -11.25
C SER A 123 -9.41 15.67 -9.75
N SER A 124 -8.81 16.63 -9.05
CA SER A 124 -9.12 16.93 -7.65
C SER A 124 -10.44 17.69 -7.45
N SER A 125 -11.19 18.00 -8.52
CA SER A 125 -12.43 18.76 -8.39
C SER A 125 -13.52 17.93 -7.69
N GLN A 126 -13.97 18.44 -6.54
CA GLN A 126 -15.03 17.85 -5.71
C GLN A 126 -16.37 17.68 -6.46
N ASN A 127 -16.52 18.29 -7.65
CA ASN A 127 -17.75 18.30 -8.44
C ASN A 127 -17.84 17.21 -9.53
N SER A 128 -16.83 16.34 -9.68
CA SER A 128 -16.93 15.22 -10.63
C SER A 128 -17.48 13.97 -9.95
N LYS A 129 -18.62 13.44 -10.45
CA LYS A 129 -19.27 12.19 -9.99
C LYS A 129 -18.42 10.91 -10.19
N THR A 130 -17.14 11.05 -10.54
CA THR A 130 -16.16 9.95 -10.67
C THR A 130 -15.16 10.03 -9.52
N THR A 131 -15.61 9.60 -8.34
CA THR A 131 -15.00 9.91 -7.03
C THR A 131 -13.90 8.96 -6.56
N ASN A 132 -13.50 7.95 -7.34
CA ASN A 132 -12.45 6.99 -6.94
C ASN A 132 -11.22 7.13 -7.85
N LYS A 133 -10.08 7.55 -7.29
CA LYS A 133 -8.79 7.60 -7.99
C LYS A 133 -8.14 6.22 -8.03
N PHE A 134 -8.54 5.34 -7.12
CA PHE A 134 -8.07 3.97 -7.04
C PHE A 134 -9.17 2.96 -7.31
N LYS A 135 -8.82 1.87 -8.00
CA LYS A 135 -9.75 0.78 -8.26
C LYS A 135 -9.03 -0.56 -8.44
N PHE A 136 -9.52 -1.62 -7.82
CA PHE A 136 -9.08 -2.96 -8.18
C PHE A 136 -9.75 -3.39 -9.48
N LEU A 137 -8.93 -3.77 -10.45
CA LEU A 137 -9.39 -4.13 -11.80
C LEU A 137 -8.77 -5.46 -12.25
N PRO A 138 -9.51 -6.29 -13.00
CA PRO A 138 -8.99 -7.55 -13.53
C PRO A 138 -8.04 -7.32 -14.71
N TYR A 139 -7.03 -8.17 -14.85
CA TYR A 139 -6.26 -8.28 -16.08
C TYR A 139 -7.01 -9.20 -17.08
N PRO A 140 -7.02 -8.95 -18.42
CA PRO A 140 -6.36 -7.90 -19.20
C PRO A 140 -7.25 -6.67 -19.52
N TYR A 141 -8.31 -6.40 -18.73
CA TYR A 141 -9.38 -5.44 -19.04
C TYR A 141 -8.92 -3.99 -19.39
N ILE A 142 -7.67 -3.63 -19.13
CA ILE A 142 -7.21 -2.24 -18.96
C ILE A 142 -6.41 -1.71 -20.16
N GLU A 143 -6.02 -2.56 -21.10
CA GLU A 143 -5.35 -2.12 -22.34
C GLU A 143 -6.23 -1.19 -23.20
N LYS A 144 -7.54 -1.09 -22.92
CA LYS A 144 -8.47 -0.27 -23.71
C LYS A 144 -8.64 1.18 -23.26
N THR A 145 -8.27 1.55 -22.03
CA THR A 145 -8.54 2.92 -21.51
C THR A 145 -7.30 3.78 -21.36
N GLY A 146 -6.14 3.16 -21.12
CA GLY A 146 -4.84 3.82 -21.03
C GLY A 146 -4.72 4.97 -20.03
N VAL A 147 -5.54 4.99 -18.99
CA VAL A 147 -5.49 6.02 -17.92
C VAL A 147 -5.30 5.42 -16.52
N TRP A 148 -5.42 4.10 -16.43
CA TRP A 148 -5.27 3.34 -15.20
C TRP A 148 -3.90 2.67 -15.20
N ILE A 149 -3.11 2.93 -14.16
CA ILE A 149 -1.75 2.39 -14.01
C ILE A 149 -1.71 1.58 -12.72
N LYS A 150 -1.07 0.40 -12.75
CA LYS A 150 -0.93 -0.41 -11.55
C LYS A 150 -0.19 0.38 -10.48
N ALA A 151 -0.76 0.47 -9.28
CA ALA A 151 -0.16 1.21 -8.17
C ALA A 151 1.20 0.62 -7.78
N LYS A 152 1.35 -0.71 -7.87
CA LYS A 152 2.63 -1.41 -7.66
C LYS A 152 3.72 -1.05 -8.68
N ASP A 153 3.35 -0.65 -9.90
CA ASP A 153 4.34 -0.22 -10.90
C ASP A 153 4.88 1.16 -10.53
N LEU A 154 4.07 2.00 -9.87
CA LEU A 154 4.47 3.34 -9.40
C LEU A 154 5.31 3.28 -8.13
N ILE A 155 4.95 2.45 -7.15
CA ILE A 155 5.67 2.37 -5.87
C ILE A 155 7.10 1.83 -6.02
N ASN A 156 7.33 0.93 -6.98
CA ASN A 156 8.64 0.33 -7.25
C ASN A 156 9.46 1.13 -8.28
N SER A 157 8.94 2.28 -8.72
CA SER A 157 9.59 3.08 -9.77
C SER A 157 10.55 4.13 -9.20
N GLU A 158 11.30 4.76 -10.10
CA GLU A 158 12.15 5.89 -9.74
C GLU A 158 11.32 7.06 -9.25
N VAL A 159 11.85 7.83 -8.31
CA VAL A 159 11.17 9.00 -7.70
C VAL A 159 10.85 10.11 -8.71
N ASN A 160 11.42 10.06 -9.93
CA ASN A 160 11.23 11.07 -10.97
C ASN A 160 9.97 10.79 -11.82
N PRO A 161 8.92 11.65 -11.76
CA PRO A 161 7.70 11.45 -12.54
C PRO A 161 7.90 11.42 -14.05
N ASP A 162 8.81 12.24 -14.61
CA ASP A 162 9.03 12.28 -16.05
C ASP A 162 9.58 10.95 -16.57
N LYS A 163 10.40 10.26 -15.77
CA LYS A 163 10.88 8.91 -16.11
C LYS A 163 9.78 7.86 -16.02
N ILE A 164 8.88 7.99 -15.05
CA ILE A 164 7.70 7.12 -14.94
C ILE A 164 6.80 7.32 -16.15
N ILE A 165 6.50 8.57 -16.54
CA ILE A 165 5.69 8.91 -17.71
C ILE A 165 6.29 8.30 -18.98
N LYS A 166 7.62 8.38 -19.16
CA LYS A 166 8.29 7.71 -20.28
C LYS A 166 8.10 6.19 -20.26
N LYS A 167 8.19 5.55 -19.09
CA LYS A 167 8.01 4.08 -18.93
C LYS A 167 6.58 3.63 -19.18
N ILE A 168 5.59 4.43 -18.78
CA ILE A 168 4.15 4.13 -18.94
C ILE A 168 3.56 4.73 -20.22
N GLY A 169 4.33 5.52 -20.98
CA GLY A 169 3.85 6.26 -22.14
C GLY A 169 3.20 5.35 -23.18
N ASN A 170 3.73 4.15 -23.38
CA ASN A 170 3.17 3.16 -24.29
C ASN A 170 1.80 2.62 -23.84
N LYS A 171 1.43 2.81 -22.57
CA LYS A 171 0.12 2.41 -22.01
C LYS A 171 -0.92 3.52 -22.10
N ILE A 172 -0.53 4.77 -22.37
CA ILE A 172 -1.42 5.94 -22.40
C ILE A 172 -1.51 6.45 -23.85
N PRO A 173 -2.71 6.65 -24.42
CA PRO A 173 -2.85 7.22 -25.76
C PRO A 173 -2.09 8.55 -25.90
N GLU A 174 -1.33 8.72 -26.98
CA GLU A 174 -0.47 9.90 -27.20
C GLU A 174 -1.27 11.22 -27.20
N ASN A 175 -2.50 11.18 -27.70
CA ASN A 175 -3.42 12.32 -27.67
C ASN A 175 -3.87 12.70 -26.24
N VAL A 176 -3.84 11.76 -25.29
CA VAL A 176 -4.10 12.01 -23.87
C VAL A 176 -2.86 12.58 -23.20
N ILE A 177 -1.67 12.00 -23.46
CA ILE A 177 -0.41 12.51 -22.92
C ILE A 177 -0.19 13.97 -23.34
N SER A 178 -0.30 14.27 -24.64
CA SER A 178 -0.07 15.62 -25.16
C SER A 178 -1.00 16.69 -24.57
N LYS A 179 -2.27 16.33 -24.28
CA LYS A 179 -3.26 17.27 -23.72
C LYS A 179 -3.24 17.36 -22.19
N LYS A 180 -2.79 16.32 -21.49
CA LYS A 180 -2.91 16.20 -20.03
C LYS A 180 -1.57 15.93 -19.33
N TYR A 181 -0.45 16.20 -19.97
CA TYR A 181 0.89 15.91 -19.44
C TYR A 181 1.08 16.43 -18.02
N ASP A 182 0.80 17.72 -17.79
CA ASP A 182 1.01 18.35 -16.48
C ASP A 182 0.10 17.76 -15.39
N LEU A 183 -1.13 17.39 -15.74
CA LEU A 183 -2.05 16.71 -14.82
C LEU A 183 -1.54 15.32 -14.46
N ILE A 184 -1.11 14.54 -15.45
CA ILE A 184 -0.54 13.20 -15.24
C ILE A 184 0.71 13.30 -14.36
N LYS A 185 1.59 14.27 -14.65
CA LYS A 185 2.80 14.53 -13.87
C LYS A 185 2.48 14.91 -12.44
N ALA A 186 1.53 15.81 -12.21
CA ALA A 186 1.11 16.22 -10.88
C ALA A 186 0.51 15.06 -10.07
N ASN A 187 -0.32 14.22 -10.69
CA ASN A 187 -0.93 13.07 -10.05
C ASN A 187 0.11 11.98 -9.69
N ILE A 188 1.06 11.70 -10.60
CA ILE A 188 2.17 10.78 -10.32
C ILE A 188 3.05 11.33 -9.20
N GLN A 189 3.37 12.64 -9.23
CA GLN A 189 4.15 13.26 -8.16
C GLN A 189 3.44 13.17 -6.81
N SER A 190 2.12 13.39 -6.77
CA SER A 190 1.31 13.23 -5.56
C SER A 190 1.37 11.80 -5.02
N PHE A 191 1.28 10.79 -5.90
CA PHE A 191 1.42 9.39 -5.51
C PHE A 191 2.80 9.13 -4.89
N ILE A 192 3.87 9.53 -5.55
CA ILE A 192 5.24 9.34 -5.03
C ILE A 192 5.40 10.06 -3.69
N ASN A 193 4.91 11.28 -3.58
CA ASN A 193 5.01 12.07 -2.36
C ASN A 193 4.33 11.37 -1.18
N GLU A 194 3.08 10.96 -1.31
CA GLU A 194 2.32 10.39 -0.20
C GLU A 194 2.75 8.95 0.15
N PHE A 195 3.16 8.13 -0.82
CA PHE A 195 3.49 6.73 -0.56
C PHE A 195 4.99 6.46 -0.36
N SER A 196 5.88 7.28 -0.94
CA SER A 196 7.33 6.99 -0.95
C SER A 196 8.19 8.01 -0.20
N ILE A 197 7.76 9.28 -0.10
CA ILE A 197 8.60 10.35 0.45
C ILE A 197 8.12 10.80 1.83
N LYS A 198 6.82 11.12 1.96
CA LYS A 198 6.24 11.70 3.17
C LYS A 198 6.22 10.67 4.28
N LYS A 199 6.63 11.08 5.48
CA LYS A 199 6.60 10.24 6.69
C LYS A 199 5.24 10.31 7.37
N ASN A 200 4.20 9.80 6.71
CA ASN A 200 2.79 9.86 7.14
C ASN A 200 2.31 8.58 7.87
N ALA A 201 3.21 7.64 8.15
CA ALA A 201 2.91 6.48 8.99
C ALA A 201 3.57 6.62 10.37
N HIS A 202 2.76 6.86 11.38
CA HIS A 202 3.18 7.13 12.76
C HIS A 202 3.11 5.85 13.59
N ILE A 203 4.29 5.34 13.93
CA ILE A 203 4.48 4.05 14.60
C ILE A 203 4.93 4.28 16.04
N LYS A 204 4.28 3.58 16.97
CA LYS A 204 4.68 3.41 18.37
C LYS A 204 5.30 2.03 18.53
N ILE A 205 6.58 2.00 18.90
CA ILE A 205 7.33 0.77 19.16
C ILE A 205 7.44 0.57 20.67
N ILE A 206 7.04 -0.60 21.14
CA ILE A 206 7.21 -1.06 22.51
C ILE A 206 8.20 -2.22 22.48
N ASN A 207 9.32 -2.06 23.18
CA ASN A 207 10.21 -3.18 23.44
C ASN A 207 9.61 -3.99 24.59
N VAL A 208 9.37 -5.29 24.38
CA VAL A 208 8.73 -6.16 25.37
C VAL A 208 9.71 -6.63 26.44
N ASN A 209 11.02 -6.58 26.14
CA ASN A 209 12.08 -7.02 27.03
C ASN A 209 12.59 -5.91 27.98
N ASN A 210 12.04 -4.69 27.91
CA ASN A 210 12.43 -3.52 28.71
C ASN A 210 11.22 -2.78 29.32
#